data_AF-A0A7V6GCL0-F1
#
_entry.id   AF-A0A7V6GCL0-F1
#
_cell.length_a   1.000
_cell.length_b   1.000
_cell.length_c   1.000
_cell.angle_alpha   90.00
_cell.angle_beta   90.00
_cell.angle_gamma   90.00
#
_symmetry.space_group_name_H-M   'P 1'
#
loop_
_entity.id
_entity.type
_entity.pdbx_description
1 polymer ?
#
loop_
_entity_poly.entity_id
_entity_poly.type
_entity_poly.pdbx_seq_one_letter_code
_entity_poly.pdbx_strand_id
1 'polypeptide(L)'
;VIWGAVQSDLSSAIYVMLDMFPIAALTAPVLLFVSFTFFVVSADSATIVLGTLSSGGTDPKTSLKILWGVLMAAAAGALLIAGGLNAVQAASIVGALAFTIVMLFLCYLTPRILREDYLHEIPVKQVYIPASKEGASL
;
A
#
# COMPACT_ATOMS: atom_id res chain seq x y z
N VAL A 1 -15.53 -8.54 29.61
CA VAL A 1 -14.25 -7.81 29.56
C VAL A 1 -13.95 -7.34 28.14
N ILE A 2 -13.80 -8.22 27.14
CA ILE A 2 -13.52 -7.82 25.73
C ILE A 2 -14.60 -6.89 25.16
N TRP A 3 -15.89 -7.20 25.33
CA TRP A 3 -16.99 -6.34 24.85
C TRP A 3 -16.93 -4.91 25.39
N GLY A 4 -16.48 -4.72 26.64
CA GLY A 4 -16.31 -3.39 27.23
C GLY A 4 -15.14 -2.62 26.63
N ALA A 5 -14.03 -3.31 26.34
CA ALA A 5 -12.86 -2.72 25.69
C ALA A 5 -13.13 -2.32 24.23
N VAL A 6 -13.90 -3.13 23.49
CA VAL A 6 -14.33 -2.80 22.11
C VAL A 6 -15.22 -1.55 22.08
N GLN A 7 -16.09 -1.40 23.09
CA GLN A 7 -17.01 -0.27 23.16
C GLN A 7 -16.31 1.05 23.49
N SER A 8 -15.22 1.00 24.27
CA SER A 8 -14.44 2.19 24.65
C SER A 8 -13.41 2.55 23.60
N ASP A 9 -12.59 1.59 23.17
CA ASP A 9 -11.47 1.81 22.26
C ASP A 9 -11.18 0.55 21.45
N LEU A 10 -11.57 0.56 20.17
CA LEU A 10 -11.37 -0.57 19.25
C LEU A 10 -9.90 -1.01 19.19
N SER A 11 -8.97 -0.07 19.24
CA SER A 11 -7.52 -0.32 19.21
C SER A 11 -7.01 -1.14 20.41
N SER A 12 -7.71 -1.10 21.55
CA SER A 12 -7.31 -1.81 22.78
C SER A 12 -7.81 -3.25 22.83
N ALA A 13 -8.86 -3.58 22.07
CA ALA A 13 -9.57 -4.86 22.16
C ALA A 13 -8.66 -6.08 21.92
N ILE A 14 -7.73 -5.96 20.96
CA ILE A 14 -6.79 -7.04 20.65
C ILE A 14 -5.78 -7.28 21.77
N TYR A 15 -5.34 -6.22 22.45
CA TYR A 15 -4.43 -6.31 23.59
C TYR A 15 -5.13 -6.92 24.80
N VAL A 16 -6.38 -6.55 25.06
CA VAL A 16 -7.22 -7.18 26.11
C VAL A 16 -7.48 -8.66 25.80
N MET A 17 -7.62 -9.03 24.53
CA MET A 17 -7.73 -10.43 24.13
C MET A 17 -6.41 -11.19 24.37
N LEU A 18 -5.27 -10.56 24.05
CA LEU A 18 -3.93 -11.14 24.27
C LEU A 18 -3.64 -11.37 25.76
N ASP A 19 -4.10 -10.48 26.63
CA ASP A 19 -3.99 -10.61 28.09
C ASP A 19 -4.73 -11.84 28.66
N MET A 20 -5.65 -12.44 27.90
CA MET A 20 -6.30 -13.69 28.29
C MET A 20 -5.42 -14.93 28.08
N PHE A 21 -4.28 -14.79 27.40
CA PHE A 21 -3.33 -15.89 27.19
C PHE A 21 -2.19 -15.87 28.22
N PRO A 22 -1.73 -17.04 28.69
CA PRO A 22 -0.69 -17.13 29.71
C PRO A 22 0.69 -16.57 29.28
N ILE A 23 0.87 -16.28 27.98
CA ILE A 23 2.09 -15.70 27.39
C ILE A 23 1.93 -14.23 26.94
N ALA A 24 0.92 -13.53 27.45
CA ALA A 24 0.56 -12.16 27.07
C ALA A 24 1.75 -11.17 27.05
N ALA A 25 2.63 -11.28 28.05
CA ALA A 25 3.79 -10.39 28.23
C ALA A 25 4.79 -10.45 27.07
N LEU A 26 4.89 -11.56 26.34
CA LEU A 26 5.70 -11.66 25.13
C LEU A 26 4.91 -11.30 23.87
N THR A 27 3.63 -11.66 23.81
CA THR A 27 2.86 -11.52 22.57
C THR A 27 2.46 -10.07 22.27
N ALA A 28 2.23 -9.23 23.28
CA ALA A 28 1.92 -7.80 23.08
C ALA A 28 3.06 -7.01 22.41
N PRO A 29 4.34 -7.05 22.89
CA PRO A 29 5.43 -6.35 22.22
C PRO A 29 5.76 -6.94 20.84
N VAL A 30 5.61 -8.26 20.66
CA VAL A 30 5.77 -8.91 19.35
C VAL A 30 4.73 -8.41 18.36
N LEU A 31 3.45 -8.32 18.77
CA LEU A 31 2.39 -7.78 17.92
C LEU A 31 2.70 -6.33 17.52
N LEU A 32 3.10 -5.49 18.47
CA LEU A 32 3.46 -4.10 18.19
C LEU A 32 4.60 -4.00 17.17
N PHE A 33 5.64 -4.83 17.31
CA PHE A 33 6.76 -4.88 16.38
C PHE A 33 6.31 -5.30 14.97
N VAL A 34 5.51 -6.37 14.86
CA VAL A 34 5.00 -6.86 13.57
C VAL A 34 4.10 -5.81 12.92
N SER A 35 3.16 -5.21 13.67
CA SER A 35 2.30 -4.13 13.16
C SER A 35 3.10 -2.92 12.67
N PHE A 36 4.16 -2.54 13.39
CA PHE A 36 5.04 -1.45 12.97
C PHE A 36 5.76 -1.79 11.66
N THR A 37 6.36 -2.98 11.54
CA THR A 37 7.04 -3.38 10.30
C THR A 37 6.09 -3.49 9.11
N PHE A 38 4.87 -4.01 9.33
CA PHE A 38 3.84 -4.10 8.30
C PHE A 38 3.41 -2.70 7.82
N PHE A 39 3.27 -1.76 8.75
CA PHE A 39 2.98 -0.36 8.42
C PHE A 39 4.09 0.26 7.56
N VAL A 40 5.36 0.06 7.92
CA VAL A 40 6.51 0.61 7.16
C VAL A 40 6.57 0.04 5.74
N VAL A 41 6.43 -1.28 5.57
CA VAL A 41 6.46 -1.92 4.25
C VAL A 41 5.26 -1.49 3.38
N SER A 42 4.08 -1.33 3.99
CA SER A 42 2.90 -0.83 3.30
C SER A 42 3.08 0.63 2.86
N ALA A 43 3.65 1.48 3.71
CA ALA A 43 3.89 2.88 3.41
C ALA A 43 4.90 3.06 2.28
N ASP A 44 5.98 2.27 2.27
CA ASP A 44 6.99 2.30 1.20
C ASP A 44 6.36 2.03 -0.17
N SER A 45 5.58 0.94 -0.28
CA SER A 45 4.88 0.57 -1.53
C SER A 45 3.95 1.69 -2.01
N ALA A 46 3.22 2.35 -1.11
CA ALA A 46 2.32 3.45 -1.44
C ALA A 46 3.09 4.68 -1.99
N THR A 47 4.23 5.04 -1.39
CA THR A 47 5.04 6.17 -1.88
C THR A 47 5.64 5.94 -3.25
N ILE A 48 5.99 4.69 -3.58
CA ILE A 48 6.48 4.34 -4.91
C ILE A 48 5.38 4.52 -5.95
N VAL A 49 4.18 3.97 -5.70
CA VAL A 49 3.05 4.09 -6.64
C VAL A 49 2.69 5.56 -6.88
N LEU A 50 2.54 6.35 -5.82
CA LEU A 50 2.25 7.79 -5.91
C LEU A 50 3.38 8.57 -6.61
N GLY A 51 4.62 8.19 -6.33
CA GLY A 51 5.79 8.76 -7.00
C GLY A 51 5.78 8.49 -8.49
N THR A 52 5.54 7.25 -8.91
CA THR A 52 5.51 6.83 -10.32
C THR A 52 4.37 7.49 -11.08
N LEU A 53 3.20 7.62 -10.46
CA LEU A 53 2.06 8.37 -11.03
C LEU A 53 2.41 9.85 -11.23
N SER A 54 3.13 10.46 -10.28
CA SER A 54 3.52 11.86 -10.34
C SER A 54 4.67 12.14 -11.32
N SER A 55 5.49 11.13 -11.63
CA SER A 55 6.62 11.21 -12.57
C SER A 55 6.27 10.77 -13.99
N GLY A 56 4.98 10.56 -14.29
CA GLY A 56 4.51 10.16 -15.63
C GLY A 56 4.88 8.73 -16.03
N GLY A 57 5.06 7.82 -15.07
CA GLY A 57 5.35 6.40 -15.34
C GLY A 57 6.83 6.02 -15.27
N THR A 58 7.70 6.92 -14.81
CA THR A 58 9.15 6.66 -14.65
C THR A 58 9.51 6.41 -13.18
N ASP A 59 10.64 5.75 -12.93
CA ASP A 59 11.07 5.47 -11.55
C ASP A 59 11.22 6.76 -10.72
N PRO A 60 10.46 6.92 -9.62
CA PRO A 60 10.44 8.16 -8.88
C PRO A 60 11.73 8.38 -8.09
N LYS A 61 12.25 9.60 -8.16
CA LYS A 61 13.39 10.05 -7.33
C LYS A 61 13.05 9.92 -5.84
N THR A 62 14.04 9.59 -5.03
CA THR A 62 13.89 9.43 -3.57
C THR A 62 13.24 10.63 -2.89
N SER A 63 13.56 11.86 -3.34
CA SER A 63 12.95 13.09 -2.82
C SER A 63 11.43 13.14 -3.00
N LEU A 64 10.91 12.59 -4.10
CA LEU A 64 9.48 12.57 -4.39
C LEU A 64 8.75 11.52 -3.54
N LYS A 65 9.40 10.37 -3.28
CA LYS A 65 8.89 9.36 -2.34
C LYS A 65 8.75 9.93 -0.93
N ILE A 66 9.78 10.64 -0.46
CA ILE A 66 9.77 11.29 0.87
C ILE A 66 8.68 12.36 0.94
N LEU A 67 8.52 13.20 -0.09
CA LEU A 67 7.47 14.20 -0.13
C LEU A 67 6.07 13.58 0.04
N TRP A 68 5.78 12.53 -0.73
CA TRP A 68 4.50 11.83 -0.62
C TRP A 68 4.32 11.13 0.73
N GLY A 69 5.38 10.53 1.28
CA GLY A 69 5.35 9.95 2.63
C GLY A 69 4.99 10.96 3.69
N VAL A 70 5.61 12.15 3.67
CA VAL A 70 5.33 13.24 4.60
C VAL A 70 3.92 13.78 4.41
N LEU A 71 3.45 13.95 3.16
CA LEU A 71 2.09 14.41 2.88
C LEU A 71 1.03 13.42 3.40
N MET A 72 1.24 12.11 3.22
CA MET A 72 0.34 11.08 3.75
C MET A 72 0.30 11.11 5.29
N ALA A 73 1.46 11.20 5.94
CA ALA A 73 1.55 11.29 7.40
C ALA A 73 0.89 12.57 7.93
N ALA A 74 1.10 13.71 7.25
CA ALA A 74 0.47 14.98 7.60
C ALA A 74 -1.05 14.93 7.44
N ALA A 75 -1.56 14.35 6.35
CA ALA A 75 -3.00 14.19 6.13
C ALA A 75 -3.64 13.27 7.19
N ALA A 76 -3.01 12.13 7.49
CA ALA A 76 -3.47 11.23 8.54
C ALA A 76 -3.47 11.90 9.93
N GLY A 77 -2.40 12.62 10.27
CA GLY A 77 -2.29 13.38 11.52
C GLY A 77 -3.34 14.49 11.62
N ALA A 78 -3.58 15.23 10.54
CA ALA A 78 -4.61 16.27 10.50
C ALA A 78 -6.02 15.71 10.73
N LEU A 79 -6.36 14.58 10.09
CA LEU A 79 -7.64 13.90 10.29
C LEU A 79 -7.79 13.38 11.72
N LEU A 80 -6.71 12.85 12.30
CA LEU A 80 -6.70 12.37 13.67
C LEU A 80 -6.96 13.51 14.67
N ILE A 81 -6.37 14.69 14.45
CA ILE A 81 -6.61 15.87 15.30
C ILE A 81 -8.04 16.42 15.10
N ALA A 82 -8.57 16.39 13.88
CA ALA A 82 -9.88 16.96 13.56
C ALA A 82 -11.06 16.17 14.12
N GLY A 83 -10.99 14.83 14.11
CA GLY A 83 -12.11 14.00 14.53
C GLY A 83 -11.74 12.59 14.99
N GLY A 84 -10.47 12.39 15.39
CA GLY A 84 -9.98 11.14 15.93
C GLY A 84 -10.02 9.99 14.94
N LEU A 85 -10.12 8.76 15.48
CA LEU A 85 -10.14 7.53 14.69
C LEU A 85 -11.34 7.48 13.73
N ASN A 86 -12.50 7.99 14.15
CA ASN A 86 -13.71 8.00 13.32
C ASN A 86 -13.52 8.83 12.05
N ALA A 87 -12.83 9.98 12.12
CA ALA A 87 -12.55 10.81 10.95
C ALA A 87 -11.61 10.11 9.96
N VAL A 88 -10.53 9.48 10.46
CA VAL A 88 -9.60 8.71 9.62
C VAL A 88 -10.32 7.53 8.94
N GLN A 89 -11.17 6.82 9.69
CA GLN A 89 -11.95 5.70 9.15
C GLN A 89 -12.96 6.15 8.10
N ALA A 90 -13.70 7.24 8.35
CA ALA A 90 -14.65 7.79 7.39
C ALA A 90 -13.95 8.24 6.10
N ALA A 91 -12.82 8.94 6.20
CA ALA A 91 -12.02 9.35 5.05
C ALA A 91 -11.53 8.14 4.23
N SER A 92 -11.08 7.08 4.91
CA SER A 92 -10.66 5.83 4.25
C SER A 92 -11.83 5.14 3.53
N ILE A 93 -13.03 5.10 4.13
CA ILE A 93 -14.21 4.49 3.50
C ILE A 93 -14.60 5.26 2.25
N VAL A 94 -14.68 6.59 2.32
CA VAL A 94 -15.05 7.44 1.17
C VAL A 94 -14.01 7.33 0.06
N GLY A 95 -12.72 7.34 0.40
CA GLY A 95 -11.63 7.17 -0.56
C GLY A 95 -11.65 5.79 -1.24
N ALA A 96 -11.83 4.72 -0.46
CA ALA A 96 -11.92 3.36 -0.99
C ALA A 96 -13.15 3.16 -1.88
N LEU A 97 -14.29 3.74 -1.50
CA LEU A 97 -15.52 3.69 -2.28
C LEU A 97 -15.33 4.33 -3.66
N ALA A 98 -14.73 5.52 -3.72
CA ALA A 98 -14.44 6.19 -4.98
C ALA A 98 -13.49 5.37 -5.86
N PHE A 99 -12.42 4.82 -5.28
CA PHE A 99 -11.46 3.97 -6.01
C PHE A 99 -12.08 2.65 -6.49
N THR A 100 -13.05 2.10 -5.74
CA THR A 100 -13.76 0.87 -6.13
C THR A 100 -14.48 1.02 -7.47
N ILE A 101 -15.04 2.20 -7.76
CA ILE A 101 -15.69 2.48 -9.06
C ILE A 101 -14.67 2.33 -10.20
N VAL A 102 -13.47 2.89 -10.03
CA VAL A 102 -12.38 2.78 -11.02
C VAL A 102 -11.97 1.32 -11.19
N MET A 103 -11.84 0.57 -10.09
CA MET A 103 -11.50 -0.85 -10.17
C MET A 103 -12.57 -1.69 -10.87
N LEU A 104 -13.85 -1.39 -10.70
CA LEU A 104 -14.92 -2.08 -11.44
C LEU A 104 -14.80 -1.84 -12.95
N PHE A 105 -14.48 -0.61 -13.39
CA PHE A 105 -14.20 -0.34 -14.79
C PHE A 105 -12.99 -1.14 -15.28
N LEU A 106 -11.89 -1.15 -14.53
CA LEU A 106 -10.70 -1.93 -14.91
C LEU A 106 -11.01 -3.42 -15.03
N CYS A 107 -11.69 -4.02 -14.06
CA CYS A 107 -12.13 -5.43 -14.12
C CYS A 107 -13.00 -5.73 -15.35
N TYR A 108 -13.85 -4.79 -15.77
CA TYR A 108 -14.66 -4.94 -16.98
C TYR A 108 -13.83 -4.81 -18.27
N LEU A 109 -12.84 -3.91 -18.29
CA LEU A 109 -12.00 -3.65 -19.46
C LEU A 109 -10.91 -4.72 -19.66
N THR A 110 -10.32 -5.24 -18.59
CA THR A 110 -9.21 -6.22 -18.64
C THR A 110 -9.48 -7.40 -19.58
N PRO A 111 -10.62 -8.13 -19.51
CA PRO A 111 -10.86 -9.25 -20.42
C PRO A 111 -11.07 -8.80 -21.88
N ARG A 112 -11.55 -7.57 -22.11
CA ARG A 112 -11.69 -7.02 -23.47
C ARG A 112 -10.33 -6.69 -24.06
N ILE A 113 -9.47 -6.00 -23.30
CA ILE A 113 -8.10 -5.65 -23.69
C ILE A 113 -7.29 -6.92 -23.97
N LEU A 114 -7.40 -7.91 -23.08
CA LEU A 114 -6.66 -9.17 -23.24
C LEU A 114 -7.10 -9.97 -24.47
N ARG A 115 -8.40 -9.94 -24.82
CA ARG A 115 -8.89 -10.56 -26.07
C ARG A 115 -8.37 -9.86 -27.32
N GLU A 116 -8.27 -8.53 -27.26
CA GLU A 116 -7.78 -7.71 -28.37
C GLU A 116 -6.27 -7.92 -28.59
N ASP A 117 -5.48 -8.02 -27.51
CA ASP A 117 -4.06 -8.39 -27.56
C ASP A 117 -3.84 -9.84 -28.05
N TYR A 118 -4.71 -10.79 -27.70
CA TYR A 118 -4.59 -12.19 -28.15
C TYR A 118 -4.91 -12.35 -29.65
N LEU A 119 -5.81 -11.52 -30.19
CA LEU A 119 -6.22 -11.56 -31.60
C LEU A 119 -5.22 -10.84 -32.52
N HIS A 120 -4.40 -9.94 -31.97
CA HIS A 120 -3.30 -9.28 -32.68
C HIS A 120 -1.97 -9.93 -32.29
N GLU A 121 -1.59 -11.01 -32.98
CA GLU A 121 -0.23 -11.56 -32.89
C GLU A 121 0.79 -10.51 -33.39
N ILE A 122 1.34 -9.74 -32.46
CA ILE A 122 2.43 -8.80 -32.73
C ILE A 122 3.67 -9.65 -33.04
N PRO A 123 4.27 -9.58 -34.25
CA PRO A 123 5.52 -10.29 -34.51
C PRO A 123 6.55 -9.80 -33.51
N VAL A 124 7.11 -10.72 -32.72
CA VAL A 124 8.16 -10.45 -31.74
C VAL A 124 9.34 -9.83 -32.49
N LYS A 125 9.42 -8.49 -32.48
CA LYS A 125 10.61 -7.79 -32.97
C LYS A 125 11.71 -8.13 -32.00
N GLN A 126 12.53 -9.11 -32.36
CA GLN A 126 13.73 -9.54 -31.65
C GLN A 126 14.49 -8.29 -31.21
N VAL A 127 14.47 -8.02 -29.90
CA VAL A 127 15.34 -7.02 -29.30
C VAL A 127 16.76 -7.51 -29.55
N TYR A 128 17.44 -6.92 -30.53
CA TYR A 128 18.85 -7.19 -30.80
C TYR A 128 19.64 -6.75 -29.57
N ILE A 129 20.01 -7.70 -28.72
CA ILE A 129 20.98 -7.51 -27.65
C ILE A 129 22.36 -7.67 -28.31
N PRO A 130 23.09 -6.60 -28.63
CA PRO A 130 24.45 -6.76 -29.10
C PRO A 130 25.25 -7.47 -28.01
N ALA A 131 25.88 -8.59 -28.36
CA ALA A 131 26.79 -9.28 -27.46
C ALA A 131 27.84 -8.28 -26.95
N SER A 132 27.90 -8.12 -25.62
CA SER A 132 28.92 -7.33 -24.93
C SER A 132 30.30 -7.82 -25.39
N LYS A 133 31.09 -6.94 -26.01
CA LYS A 133 32.48 -7.21 -26.35
C LYS A 133 33.34 -7.10 -25.10
N GLU A 134 33.22 -8.06 -24.19
CA GLU A 134 33.99 -8.12 -22.94
C GLU A 134 35.02 -9.26 -22.96
N GLY A 135 35.70 -9.44 -24.09
CA GLY A 135 36.74 -10.46 -24.25
C GLY A 135 37.76 -10.20 -25.34
N ALA A 136 37.85 -8.96 -25.85
CA ALA A 136 38.78 -8.57 -26.92
C ALA A 136 39.74 -7.44 -26.49
N SER A 137 40.19 -7.49 -25.23
CA SER A 137 41.37 -6.75 -24.77
C SER A 137 42.28 -7.75 -24.07
N LEU A 138 43.07 -8.45 -24.89
CA LEU A 138 44.33 -9.05 -24.49
C LEU A 138 45.30 -7.93 -24.08
#